data_AF-A0A4D9D9C6-F1
#
_entry.id   AF-A0A4D9D9C6-F1
#
_cell.length_a   1.000
_cell.length_b   1.000
_cell.length_c   1.000
_cell.angle_alpha   90.00
_cell.angle_beta   90.00
_cell.angle_gamma   90.00
#
_symmetry.space_group_name_H-M   'P 1'
#
loop_
_entity.id
_entity.type
_entity.pdbx_description
1 polymer ?
#
loop_
_entity_poly.entity_id
_entity_poly.type
_entity_poly.pdbx_seq_one_letter_code
_entity_poly.pdbx_strand_id
1 'polypeptide(L)'
;MDGYHFYKHELDSMPDAQEMHARRGAPWTFNAVKFVRDLTNARRTSMGSFPSFDHHYGDPLEDQIQVRPRGRCVKGTLTGEL
;
A
#
# COMPACT_ATOMS: atom_id res chain seq x y z
N MET A 1 -2.96 4.77 -5.12
CA MET A 1 -1.53 4.95 -4.81
C MET A 1 -1.31 5.01 -3.31
N ASP A 2 -2.28 5.54 -2.56
CA ASP A 2 -2.18 5.81 -1.11
C ASP A 2 -1.74 4.62 -0.26
N GLY A 3 -2.12 3.38 -0.60
CA GLY A 3 -1.64 2.18 0.11
C GLY A 3 -0.14 1.92 -0.03
N TYR A 4 0.58 2.71 -0.82
CA TYR A 4 2.02 2.61 -1.01
C TYR A 4 2.78 3.75 -0.33
N HIS A 5 2.19 4.52 0.58
CA HIS A 5 2.99 5.32 1.51
C HIS A 5 3.93 4.42 2.31
N PHE A 6 5.11 4.89 2.66
CA PHE A 6 5.87 4.25 3.75
C PHE A 6 5.06 4.31 5.04
N TYR A 7 5.20 3.35 5.93
CA TYR A 7 4.59 3.38 7.25
C TYR A 7 5.17 4.51 8.10
N LYS A 8 4.42 5.03 9.07
CA LYS A 8 4.94 6.03 10.04
C LYS A 8 6.23 5.56 10.70
N HIS A 9 6.28 4.31 11.15
CA HIS A 9 7.47 3.74 11.78
C HIS A 9 8.67 3.61 10.82
N GLU A 10 8.41 3.45 9.52
CA GLU A 10 9.48 3.45 8.51
C GLU A 10 10.02 4.87 8.35
N LEU A 11 9.16 5.89 8.30
CA LEU A 11 9.58 7.29 8.25
C LEU A 11 10.34 7.72 9.52
N ASP A 12 9.95 7.21 10.68
CA ASP A 12 10.67 7.45 11.96
C ASP A 12 12.11 6.94 11.91
N SER A 13 12.36 5.91 11.10
CA SER A 13 13.68 5.31 10.90
C SER A 13 14.50 6.00 9.79
N MET A 14 13.93 6.96 9.07
CA MET A 14 14.60 7.67 7.98
C MET A 14 15.37 8.91 8.50
N PRO A 15 16.42 9.35 7.77
CA PRO A 15 16.98 10.66 7.97
C PRO A 15 15.89 11.74 7.86
N ASP A 16 15.94 12.74 8.74
CA ASP A 16 15.00 13.86 8.78
C ASP A 16 13.53 13.42 8.92
N ALA A 17 13.24 12.46 9.81
CA ALA A 17 11.89 11.94 10.09
C ALA A 17 10.82 13.05 10.25
N GLN A 18 11.15 14.16 10.92
CA GLN A 18 10.25 15.31 11.06
C GLN A 18 9.82 15.89 9.70
N GLU A 19 10.76 16.05 8.77
CA GLU A 19 10.48 16.54 7.41
C GLU A 19 9.68 15.49 6.62
N MET A 20 9.99 14.20 6.79
CA MET A 20 9.26 13.10 6.15
C MET A 20 7.78 13.10 6.56
N HIS A 21 7.48 13.31 7.84
CA HIS A 21 6.11 13.45 8.32
C HIS A 21 5.45 14.76 7.88
N ALA A 22 6.17 15.88 7.97
CA ALA A 22 5.64 17.19 7.56
C ALA A 22 5.26 17.24 6.07
N ARG A 23 5.94 16.44 5.25
CA ARG A 23 5.71 16.34 3.81
C ARG A 23 5.11 14.99 3.38
N ARG A 24 4.39 14.32 4.27
CA ARG A 24 3.67 13.09 3.91
C ARG A 24 2.79 13.35 2.68
N GLY A 25 2.95 12.53 1.64
CA GLY A 25 2.34 12.73 0.32
C GLY A 25 3.31 13.28 -0.74
N ALA A 26 4.53 13.66 -0.37
CA ALA A 26 5.60 13.93 -1.33
C ALA A 26 6.10 12.62 -1.98
N PRO A 27 6.67 12.65 -3.21
CA PRO A 27 7.06 11.44 -3.94
C PRO A 27 8.00 10.49 -3.17
N TRP A 28 8.89 11.04 -2.35
CA TRP A 28 9.83 10.26 -1.54
C TRP A 28 9.23 9.64 -0.27
N THR A 29 7.96 9.95 0.04
CA THR A 29 7.22 9.33 1.15
C THR A 29 6.41 8.09 0.72
N PHE A 30 6.60 7.64 -0.52
CA PHE A 30 6.01 6.43 -1.08
C PHE A 30 7.06 5.36 -1.35
N ASN A 31 6.69 4.10 -1.08
CA ASN A 31 7.48 2.93 -1.44
C ASN A 31 7.30 2.58 -2.94
N ALA A 32 7.96 3.35 -3.80
CA ALA A 32 7.91 3.17 -5.25
C ALA A 32 8.41 1.79 -5.71
N VAL A 33 9.40 1.22 -5.00
CA VAL A 33 9.94 -0.11 -5.28
C VAL A 33 8.88 -1.19 -5.10
N LYS A 34 8.15 -1.16 -3.98
CA LYS A 34 7.03 -2.08 -3.71
C LYS A 34 5.93 -1.91 -4.76
N PHE A 35 5.57 -0.67 -5.09
CA PHE A 35 4.54 -0.38 -6.09
C PHE A 35 4.85 -0.98 -7.47
N VAL A 36 6.05 -0.72 -8.00
CA VAL A 36 6.46 -1.23 -9.32
C VAL A 36 6.53 -2.75 -9.31
N ARG A 37 7.08 -3.35 -8.24
CA ARG A 37 7.17 -4.80 -8.09
C ARG A 37 5.79 -5.46 -8.12
N ASP A 38 4.85 -4.95 -7.32
CA ASP A 38 3.52 -5.53 -7.18
C ASP A 38 2.73 -5.41 -8.51
N LEU A 39 2.79 -4.26 -9.19
CA LEU A 39 2.17 -4.07 -10.50
C LEU A 39 2.79 -4.96 -11.59
N THR A 40 4.13 -5.07 -11.61
CA THR A 40 4.84 -5.92 -12.57
C THR A 40 4.44 -7.37 -12.40
N ASN A 41 4.35 -7.84 -11.16
CA ASN A 41 3.88 -9.19 -10.85
C ASN A 41 2.43 -9.39 -11.26
N ALA A 42 1.54 -8.45 -10.92
CA ALA A 42 0.13 -8.57 -11.24
C ALA A 42 -0.15 -8.58 -12.74
N ARG A 43 0.59 -7.80 -13.53
CA ARG A 43 0.52 -7.85 -14.99
C ARG A 43 0.94 -9.23 -15.52
N ARG A 44 1.96 -9.85 -14.93
CA ARG A 44 2.47 -11.16 -15.36
C ARG A 44 1.51 -12.31 -15.00
N THR A 45 0.88 -12.24 -13.84
CA THR A 45 0.03 -13.34 -13.31
C THR A 45 -1.46 -13.12 -13.54
N SER A 46 -1.86 -11.93 -14.00
CA SER A 46 -3.27 -11.49 -14.07
C SER A 46 -4.00 -11.53 -12.72
N MET A 47 -3.26 -11.49 -11.61
CA MET A 47 -3.80 -11.47 -10.25
C MET A 47 -2.85 -10.72 -9.32
N GLY A 48 -3.36 -10.14 -8.24
CA GLY A 48 -2.50 -9.43 -7.30
C GLY A 48 -3.23 -9.05 -6.03
N SER A 49 -2.43 -8.91 -4.97
CA SER A 49 -2.84 -8.40 -3.68
C SER A 49 -2.19 -7.03 -3.49
N PHE A 50 -2.98 -6.01 -3.18
CA PHE A 50 -2.50 -4.63 -3.09
C PHE A 50 -2.94 -4.00 -1.77
N PRO A 51 -2.10 -3.14 -1.19
CA PRO A 51 -2.45 -2.42 0.02
C PRO A 51 -3.51 -1.34 -0.26
N SER A 52 -4.36 -1.09 0.72
CA SER A 52 -5.14 0.15 0.82
C SER A 52 -4.49 1.10 1.85
N PHE A 53 -5.12 2.24 2.10
CA PHE A 53 -4.68 3.18 3.12
C PHE A 53 -5.81 3.44 4.11
N ASP A 54 -5.49 3.42 5.40
CA ASP A 54 -6.42 3.80 6.45
C ASP A 54 -6.23 5.29 6.78
N HIS A 55 -7.23 6.13 6.50
CA HIS A 55 -7.15 7.56 6.79
C HIS A 55 -7.33 7.90 8.27
N HIS A 56 -7.88 6.99 9.08
CA HIS A 56 -7.98 7.17 10.52
C HIS A 56 -6.62 6.91 11.19
N TYR A 57 -5.97 5.78 10.87
CA TYR A 57 -4.64 5.46 11.41
C TYR A 57 -3.50 6.18 10.70
N GLY A 58 -3.69 6.55 9.42
CA GLY A 58 -2.70 7.24 8.60
C GLY A 58 -1.57 6.33 8.13
N ASP A 59 -1.84 5.04 7.92
CA ASP A 59 -0.87 4.06 7.43
C ASP A 59 -1.50 3.08 6.41
N PRO A 60 -0.67 2.42 5.58
CA PRO A 60 -1.10 1.35 4.71
C PRO A 60 -1.73 0.17 5.46
N LEU A 61 -2.68 -0.50 4.79
CA LEU A 61 -3.21 -1.79 5.18
C LEU A 61 -2.92 -2.79 4.06
N GLU A 62 -2.11 -3.82 4.34
CA GLU A 62 -1.75 -4.82 3.34
C GLU A 62 -2.94 -5.71 2.94
N ASP A 63 -2.86 -6.26 1.73
CA ASP A 63 -3.77 -7.28 1.19
C ASP A 63 -5.27 -6.92 1.10
N GLN A 64 -5.61 -5.63 1.22
CA GLN A 64 -7.00 -5.17 1.24
C GLN A 64 -7.68 -5.14 -0.14
N ILE A 65 -6.91 -5.12 -1.22
CA ILE A 65 -7.43 -5.07 -2.59
C ILE A 65 -6.96 -6.30 -3.35
N GLN A 66 -7.91 -7.11 -3.82
CA GLN A 66 -7.62 -8.34 -4.55
C GLN A 66 -8.04 -8.21 -6.01
N VAL A 67 -7.10 -8.48 -6.91
CA VAL A 67 -7.31 -8.63 -8.35
C VAL A 67 -7.22 -10.10 -8.71
N ARG A 68 -8.24 -10.63 -9.41
CA ARG A 68 -8.30 -12.03 -9.85
C ARG A 68 -8.47 -12.12 -11.37
N PRO A 69 -8.07 -13.25 -12.01
CA PRO A 69 -8.06 -13.40 -13.47
C PRO A 69 -9.43 -13.34 -14.17
N ARG A 70 -10.54 -13.11 -13.45
CA ARG A 70 -11.87 -12.83 -14.00
C ARG A 70 -12.45 -11.55 -13.42
N GLY A 71 -12.19 -10.43 -14.09
CA GLY A 71 -13.09 -9.29 -14.27
C GLY A 71 -13.77 -8.64 -13.06
N ARG A 72 -13.38 -8.93 -11.81
CA ARG A 72 -13.92 -8.27 -10.62
C ARG A 72 -12.80 -7.97 -9.65
N CYS A 73 -12.49 -6.69 -9.50
CA CYS A 73 -11.76 -6.20 -8.33
C CYS A 73 -12.74 -6.22 -7.15
N VAL A 74 -12.36 -6.88 -6.05
CA VAL A 74 -13.15 -6.89 -4.82
C VAL A 74 -12.34 -6.15 -3.76
N LYS A 75 -12.92 -5.10 -3.17
CA LYS A 75 -12.37 -4.46 -1.97
C LYS A 75 -12.83 -5.33 -0.79
N GLY A 76 -11.92 -6.08 -0.20
CA GLY A 76 -12.26 -7.05 0.85
C GLY A 76 -12.43 -6.36 2.20
N THR A 77 -13.53 -6.63 2.90
CA THR A 77 -13.55 -6.56 4.37
C THR A 77 -13.28 -7.99 4.83
N LEU A 78 -12.18 -8.23 5.53
CA LEU A 78 -11.90 -9.53 6.12
C LEU A 78 -12.88 -9.78 7.27
N THR A 79 -14.06 -10.33 6.98
CA THR A 79 -14.81 -11.07 8.00
C THR A 79 -14.16 -12.42 8.13
N GLY A 80 -13.30 -12.56 9.14
CA GLY A 80 -12.78 -13.86 9.56
C GLY A 80 -13.96 -14.72 10.03
N GLU A 81 -14.00 -15.96 9.54
CA GLU A 81 -14.69 -17.05 10.22
C GLU A 81 -13.61 -18.05 10.67
N LEU A 82 -13.79 -18.49 11.91
CA LEU A 82 -12.97 -19.45 12.67
C LEU A 82 -13.03 -20.85 12.06
#